data_AF-A0A8I2J6F0-F1
#
_entry.id   AF-A0A8I2J6F0-F1
#
_cell.length_a   1.000
_cell.length_b   1.000
_cell.length_c   1.000
_cell.angle_alpha   90.00
_cell.angle_beta   90.00
_cell.angle_gamma   90.00
#
_symmetry.space_group_name_H-M   'P 1'
#
loop_
_entity.id
_entity.type
_entity.pdbx_description
1 polymer ?
#
loop_
_entity_poly.entity_id
_entity_poly.type
_entity_poly.pdbx_seq_one_letter_code
_entity_poly.pdbx_strand_id
1 'polypeptide(L)'
;MLEAAGAANLSGKVLWDIALPLDLSQGLPPTLTVANTDSLGEQIQRAYPDARVVKALTTVFAEVMVDPARVPGEHNVFVAGEDSGAKATVTELIEQFGWPSKALVDLGGIRGARGVEMYGPFYFAMSAALGTFDFNIAAVRA
;
A
#
# COMPACT_ATOMS: atom_id res chain seq x y z
N MET A 1 -14.77 -7.82 6.28
CA MET A 1 -14.22 -7.10 7.46
C MET A 1 -14.70 -5.65 7.52
N LEU A 2 -14.58 -4.84 6.46
CA LEU A 2 -15.12 -3.47 6.44
C LEU A 2 -16.65 -3.39 6.63
N GLU A 3 -17.38 -4.37 6.09
CA GLU A 3 -18.84 -4.47 6.29
C GLU A 3 -19.23 -4.56 7.78
N ALA A 4 -18.41 -5.24 8.59
CA ALA A 4 -18.65 -5.37 10.03
C ALA A 4 -18.42 -4.05 10.78
N ALA A 5 -17.56 -3.16 10.25
CA ALA A 5 -17.42 -1.81 10.78
C ALA A 5 -18.65 -0.95 10.46
N GLY A 6 -19.31 -1.18 9.33
CA GLY A 6 -20.49 -0.45 8.87
C GLY A 6 -20.14 0.90 8.25
N ALA A 7 -20.79 1.25 7.13
CA ALA A 7 -20.47 2.45 6.35
C ALA A 7 -20.53 3.76 7.15
N ALA A 8 -21.51 3.89 8.05
CA ALA A 8 -21.66 5.08 8.90
C ALA A 8 -20.43 5.33 9.79
N ASN A 9 -19.75 4.28 10.25
CA ASN A 9 -18.56 4.41 11.10
C ASN A 9 -17.29 4.74 10.28
N LEU A 10 -17.33 4.58 8.96
CA LEU A 10 -16.24 4.90 8.04
C LEU A 10 -16.43 6.28 7.38
N SER A 11 -17.63 6.86 7.43
CA SER A 11 -17.95 8.16 6.85
C SER A 11 -17.05 9.27 7.40
N GLY A 12 -16.44 10.04 6.50
CA GLY A 12 -15.50 11.11 6.80
C GLY A 12 -14.14 10.65 7.36
N LYS A 13 -13.92 9.34 7.57
CA LYS A 13 -12.67 8.84 8.17
C LYS A 13 -11.59 8.62 7.13
N VAL A 14 -10.34 8.80 7.55
CA VAL A 14 -9.19 8.29 6.81
C VAL A 14 -9.20 6.77 6.94
N LEU A 15 -9.26 6.07 5.81
CA LEU A 15 -9.14 4.62 5.74
C LEU A 15 -7.80 4.29 5.09
N TRP A 16 -6.81 3.97 5.92
CA TRP A 16 -5.51 3.54 5.44
C TRP A 16 -5.57 2.07 5.01
N ASP A 17 -5.55 1.85 3.69
CA ASP A 17 -5.50 0.53 3.09
C ASP A 17 -4.05 0.07 2.90
N ILE A 18 -3.65 -0.93 3.69
CA ILE A 18 -2.36 -1.63 3.57
C ILE A 18 -2.49 -2.98 2.84
N ALA A 19 -3.72 -3.42 2.53
CA ALA A 19 -3.99 -4.78 2.08
C ALA A 19 -3.49 -5.05 0.66
N LEU A 20 -3.25 -6.32 0.36
CA LEU A 20 -2.94 -6.81 -0.98
C LEU A 20 -4.06 -7.78 -1.39
N PRO A 21 -4.68 -7.65 -2.57
CA PRO A 21 -5.81 -8.48 -2.97
C PRO A 21 -5.37 -9.87 -3.43
N LEU A 22 -4.79 -10.67 -2.53
CA LEU A 22 -4.25 -11.99 -2.85
C LEU A 22 -5.36 -13.04 -3.05
N ASP A 23 -5.25 -13.80 -4.13
CA ASP A 23 -5.98 -15.05 -4.33
C ASP A 23 -5.04 -16.24 -4.06
N LEU A 24 -5.37 -16.98 -3.00
CA LEU A 24 -4.63 -18.17 -2.57
C LEU A 24 -5.35 -19.47 -2.96
N SER A 25 -6.49 -19.40 -3.67
CA SER A 25 -7.31 -20.57 -4.01
C SER A 25 -6.60 -21.58 -4.90
N GLN A 26 -5.61 -21.13 -5.69
CA GLN A 26 -4.79 -21.96 -6.59
C GLN A 26 -3.39 -22.28 -6.03
N GLY A 27 -3.12 -21.96 -4.76
CA GLY A 27 -1.83 -22.20 -4.12
C GLY A 27 -0.82 -21.05 -4.30
N LEU A 28 0.47 -21.39 -4.26
CA LEU A 28 1.59 -20.44 -4.33
C LEU A 28 2.36 -20.59 -5.67
N PRO A 29 2.85 -19.48 -6.27
CA PRO A 29 2.66 -18.09 -5.83
C PRO A 29 1.21 -17.60 -6.05
N PRO A 30 0.70 -16.68 -5.20
CA PRO A 30 -0.67 -16.21 -5.31
C PRO A 30 -0.87 -15.32 -6.54
N THR A 31 -2.09 -15.32 -7.08
CA THR A 31 -2.56 -14.31 -8.04
C THR A 31 -3.23 -13.16 -7.30
N LEU A 32 -3.71 -12.15 -8.04
CA LEU A 32 -4.51 -11.06 -7.49
C LEU A 32 -6.00 -11.28 -7.83
N THR A 33 -6.90 -11.04 -6.88
CA THR A 33 -8.36 -11.10 -7.11
C THR A 33 -8.84 -9.94 -7.98
N VAL A 34 -8.08 -8.84 -8.04
CA VAL A 34 -8.29 -7.67 -8.89
C VAL A 34 -6.93 -7.09 -9.30
N ALA A 35 -6.78 -6.67 -10.56
CA ALA A 35 -5.56 -6.04 -11.07
C ALA A 35 -5.82 -5.26 -12.38
N ASN A 36 -4.78 -4.54 -12.85
CA ASN A 36 -4.69 -3.88 -14.16
C ASN A 36 -5.69 -2.73 -14.41
N THR A 37 -6.98 -3.06 -14.55
CA THR A 37 -8.04 -2.08 -14.86
C THR A 37 -8.80 -1.60 -13.64
N ASP A 38 -8.55 -2.19 -12.47
CA ASP A 38 -9.14 -1.85 -11.17
C ASP A 38 -8.17 -2.26 -10.05
N SER A 39 -8.47 -1.85 -8.81
CA SER A 39 -7.70 -2.19 -7.60
C SER A 39 -8.60 -2.40 -6.40
N LEU A 40 -8.09 -3.05 -5.36
CA LEU A 40 -8.79 -3.16 -4.08
C LEU A 40 -9.05 -1.78 -3.47
N GLY A 41 -8.06 -0.88 -3.53
CA GLY A 41 -8.24 0.51 -3.07
C GLY A 41 -9.40 1.22 -3.76
N GLU A 42 -9.53 1.07 -5.09
CA GLU A 42 -10.66 1.62 -5.85
C GLU A 42 -11.99 0.97 -5.49
N GLN A 43 -12.03 -0.36 -5.31
CA GLN A 43 -13.24 -1.06 -4.89
C GLN A 43 -13.71 -0.60 -3.51
N ILE A 44 -12.80 -0.44 -2.56
CA ILE A 44 -13.09 0.08 -1.22
C ILE A 44 -13.62 1.51 -1.32
N GLN A 45 -12.97 2.39 -2.08
CA GLN A 45 -13.41 3.77 -2.22
C GLN A 45 -14.81 3.88 -2.86
N ARG A 46 -15.13 3.03 -3.84
CA ARG A 46 -16.49 2.97 -4.44
C ARG A 46 -17.53 2.40 -3.48
N ALA A 47 -17.17 1.42 -2.66
CA ALA A 47 -18.08 0.81 -1.69
C ALA A 47 -18.36 1.74 -0.48
N TYR A 48 -17.41 2.61 -0.13
CA TYR A 48 -17.49 3.55 0.98
C TYR A 48 -17.15 4.98 0.50
N PRO A 49 -18.03 5.64 -0.26
CA PRO A 49 -17.73 6.90 -0.94
C PRO A 49 -17.39 8.05 0.02
N ASP A 50 -17.91 8.02 1.24
CA ASP A 50 -17.62 9.04 2.25
C ASP A 50 -16.32 8.77 3.03
N ALA A 51 -15.72 7.59 2.88
CA ALA A 51 -14.40 7.30 3.45
C ALA A 51 -13.32 7.92 2.56
N ARG A 52 -12.22 8.35 3.18
CA ARG A 52 -11.05 8.91 2.49
C ARG A 52 -9.98 7.83 2.42
N VAL A 53 -10.03 7.03 1.35
CA VAL A 53 -9.15 5.85 1.20
C VAL A 53 -7.75 6.28 0.77
N VAL A 54 -6.74 5.75 1.47
CA VAL A 54 -5.33 5.96 1.14
C VAL A 54 -4.61 4.62 1.10
N LYS A 55 -4.07 4.26 -0.07
CA LYS A 55 -3.20 3.11 -0.27
C LYS A 55 -1.77 3.48 0.10
N ALA A 56 -1.17 2.79 1.06
CA ALA A 56 0.25 2.95 1.37
C ALA A 56 0.81 1.71 2.09
N LEU A 57 2.15 1.58 2.10
CA LEU A 57 2.92 0.45 2.67
C LEU A 57 2.71 -0.93 2.04
N THR A 58 1.75 -1.10 1.12
CA THR A 58 1.46 -2.38 0.47
C THR A 58 2.64 -3.04 -0.26
N THR A 59 3.68 -2.28 -0.62
CA THR A 59 4.90 -2.80 -1.27
C THR A 59 6.01 -3.23 -0.31
N VAL A 60 5.77 -3.21 1.00
CA VAL A 60 6.81 -3.34 2.04
C VAL A 60 6.48 -4.51 2.96
N PHE A 61 7.50 -5.25 3.43
CA PHE A 61 7.29 -6.28 4.46
C PHE A 61 6.87 -5.66 5.78
N ALA A 62 6.02 -6.35 6.55
CA ALA A 62 5.49 -5.84 7.81
C ALA A 62 6.57 -5.33 8.78
N GLU A 63 7.70 -6.03 8.93
CA GLU A 63 8.76 -5.58 9.82
C GLU A 63 9.53 -4.36 9.29
N VAL A 64 9.65 -4.23 7.97
CA VAL A 64 10.25 -3.05 7.35
C VAL A 64 9.30 -1.85 7.40
N MET A 65 7.98 -2.07 7.45
CA MET A 65 6.98 -0.98 7.59
C MET A 65 7.19 -0.17 8.86
N VAL A 66 7.54 -0.82 9.97
CA VAL A 66 7.68 -0.20 11.31
C VAL A 66 9.13 0.02 11.74
N ASP A 67 10.08 -0.54 10.98
CA ASP A 67 11.52 -0.37 11.16
C ASP A 67 12.22 -0.30 9.79
N PRO A 68 12.18 0.84 9.09
CA PRO A 68 12.75 0.98 7.76
C PRO A 68 14.27 0.84 7.72
N ALA A 69 14.95 0.96 8.87
CA ALA A 69 16.40 0.81 8.97
C ALA A 69 16.87 -0.65 8.79
N ARG A 70 15.95 -1.63 8.84
CA ARG A 70 16.23 -3.04 8.51
C ARG A 70 16.77 -3.21 7.10
N VAL A 71 16.34 -2.36 6.17
CA VAL A 71 16.83 -2.33 4.79
C VAL A 71 17.79 -1.16 4.65
N PRO A 72 19.10 -1.40 4.46
CA PRO A 72 20.07 -0.32 4.36
C PRO A 72 19.91 0.47 3.05
N GLY A 73 20.26 1.75 3.11
CA GLY A 73 20.21 2.66 1.96
C GLY A 73 18.87 3.37 1.81
N GLU A 74 18.73 4.14 0.72
CA GLU A 74 17.48 4.82 0.39
C GLU A 74 16.53 3.87 -0.33
N HIS A 75 15.29 3.81 0.12
CA HIS A 75 14.20 3.04 -0.49
C HIS A 75 12.88 3.78 -0.24
N ASN A 76 11.80 3.39 -0.92
CA ASN A 76 10.60 4.20 -1.03
C ASN A 76 9.34 3.51 -0.49
N VAL A 77 8.38 4.36 -0.08
CA VAL A 77 6.98 4.01 0.14
C VAL A 77 6.14 4.79 -0.85
N PHE A 78 5.13 4.15 -1.42
CA PHE A 78 4.22 4.76 -2.37
C PHE A 78 2.87 5.05 -1.71
N VAL A 79 2.32 6.23 -1.96
CA VAL A 79 1.06 6.69 -1.38
C VAL A 79 0.09 7.05 -2.52
N ALA A 80 -1.15 6.58 -2.46
CA ALA A 80 -2.18 6.89 -3.46
C ALA A 80 -3.55 7.10 -2.80
N GLY A 81 -4.27 8.14 -3.19
CA GLY A 81 -5.58 8.49 -2.62
C GLY A 81 -6.07 9.84 -3.11
N GLU A 82 -7.40 10.03 -3.13
CA GLU A 82 -8.02 11.25 -3.69
C GLU A 82 -7.89 12.46 -2.76
N ASP A 83 -8.00 12.26 -1.46
CA ASP A 83 -8.00 13.34 -0.46
C ASP A 83 -6.57 13.66 -0.01
N SER A 84 -6.10 14.88 -0.29
CA SER A 84 -4.75 15.32 0.06
C SER A 84 -4.52 15.42 1.57
N GLY A 85 -5.53 15.76 2.36
CA GLY A 85 -5.45 15.80 3.82
C GLY A 85 -5.37 14.41 4.45
N ALA A 86 -6.08 13.43 3.88
CA ALA A 86 -5.98 12.03 4.26
C ALA A 86 -4.61 11.46 3.92
N LYS A 87 -4.06 11.77 2.74
CA LYS A 87 -2.69 11.40 2.38
C LYS A 87 -1.66 12.02 3.33
N ALA A 88 -1.80 13.29 3.68
CA ALA A 88 -0.93 13.94 4.66
C ALA A 88 -0.98 13.24 6.02
N THR A 89 -2.20 12.93 6.51
CA THR A 89 -2.39 12.19 7.77
C THR A 89 -1.68 10.83 7.75
N VAL A 90 -1.80 10.07 6.65
CA VAL A 90 -1.14 8.76 6.51
C VAL A 90 0.38 8.92 6.41
N THR A 91 0.88 9.91 5.67
CA THR A 91 2.32 10.21 5.57
C THR A 91 2.91 10.55 6.94
N GLU A 92 2.25 11.39 7.74
CA GLU A 92 2.71 11.74 9.10
C GLU A 92 2.78 10.51 10.03
N LEU A 93 1.89 9.53 9.85
CA LEU A 93 1.94 8.28 10.60
C LEU A 93 3.08 7.37 10.11
N ILE A 94 3.32 7.31 8.80
CA ILE A 94 4.45 6.57 8.21
C ILE A 94 5.78 7.16 8.69
N GLU A 95 5.89 8.48 8.81
CA GLU A 95 7.08 9.14 9.35
C GLU A 95 7.34 8.77 10.82
N GLN A 96 6.29 8.56 11.63
CA GLN A 96 6.42 8.08 13.01
C GLN A 96 6.97 6.66 13.10
N PHE A 97 6.86 5.86 12.03
CA PHE A 97 7.54 4.57 11.91
C PHE A 97 9.02 4.68 11.50
N GLY A 98 9.55 5.90 11.36
CA GLY A 98 10.96 6.15 11.05
C GLY A 98 11.26 6.34 9.56
N TRP A 99 10.24 6.37 8.70
CA TRP A 99 10.42 6.66 7.28
C TRP A 99 10.72 8.14 7.08
N PRO A 100 11.78 8.51 6.34
CA PRO A 100 12.04 9.92 6.07
C PRO A 100 11.03 10.43 5.02
N SER A 101 10.52 11.66 5.16
CA SER A 101 9.53 12.25 4.24
C SER A 101 9.91 12.12 2.76
N LYS A 102 11.21 12.23 2.45
CA LYS A 102 11.76 12.09 1.09
C LYS A 102 11.62 10.68 0.49
N ALA A 103 11.42 9.65 1.31
CA ALA A 103 11.18 8.28 0.85
C ALA A 103 9.75 8.08 0.36
N LEU A 104 8.80 8.93 0.76
CA LEU A 104 7.41 8.83 0.33
C LEU A 104 7.23 9.43 -1.07
N VAL A 105 6.59 8.66 -1.95
CA VAL A 105 6.28 9.04 -3.32
C VAL A 105 4.77 9.03 -3.50
N ASP A 106 4.20 10.22 -3.71
CA ASP A 106 2.77 10.37 -4.01
C ASP A 106 2.48 10.01 -5.47
N LEU A 107 1.67 8.97 -5.68
CA LEU A 107 1.25 8.47 -6.99
C LEU A 107 -0.06 9.12 -7.48
N GLY A 108 -0.57 10.12 -6.77
CA GLY A 108 -1.79 10.84 -7.12
C GLY A 108 -3.04 10.22 -6.48
N GLY A 109 -4.12 10.12 -7.27
CA GLY A 109 -5.41 9.58 -6.85
C GLY A 109 -5.39 8.09 -6.56
N ILE A 110 -6.53 7.53 -6.12
CA ILE A 110 -6.65 6.13 -5.70
C ILE A 110 -6.32 5.13 -6.83
N ARG A 111 -6.41 5.56 -8.09
CA ARG A 111 -5.96 4.79 -9.26
C ARG A 111 -4.49 4.37 -9.17
N GLY A 112 -3.65 5.11 -8.44
CA GLY A 112 -2.25 4.73 -8.17
C GLY A 112 -2.13 3.39 -7.42
N ALA A 113 -3.18 2.96 -6.70
CA ALA A 113 -3.21 1.68 -5.99
C ALA A 113 -3.04 0.47 -6.93
N ARG A 114 -3.45 0.58 -8.21
CA ARG A 114 -3.33 -0.53 -9.18
C ARG A 114 -1.89 -0.99 -9.34
N GLY A 115 -0.97 -0.05 -9.60
CA GLY A 115 0.45 -0.37 -9.78
C GLY A 115 1.09 -0.89 -8.50
N VAL A 116 0.72 -0.28 -7.36
CA VAL A 116 1.17 -0.67 -6.02
C VAL A 116 0.73 -2.09 -5.66
N GLU A 117 -0.51 -2.48 -5.97
CA GLU A 117 -1.00 -3.84 -5.73
C GLU A 117 -0.37 -4.84 -6.71
N MET A 118 -0.20 -4.45 -7.98
CA MET A 118 0.47 -5.27 -9.00
C MET A 118 1.95 -5.52 -8.70
N TYR A 119 2.56 -4.75 -7.78
CA TYR A 119 3.89 -5.04 -7.27
C TYR A 119 3.93 -6.33 -6.44
N GLY A 120 2.82 -6.76 -5.83
CA GLY A 120 2.73 -7.94 -4.97
C GLY A 120 3.32 -9.23 -5.56
N PRO A 121 2.88 -9.69 -6.75
CA PRO A 121 3.47 -10.86 -7.41
C PRO A 121 4.98 -10.70 -7.69
N PHE A 122 5.42 -9.51 -8.07
CA PHE A 122 6.83 -9.22 -8.30
C PHE A 122 7.63 -9.25 -6.98
N TYR A 123 7.07 -8.74 -5.89
CA TYR A 123 7.64 -8.80 -4.55
C TYR A 123 7.86 -10.25 -4.09
N PHE A 124 6.88 -11.14 -4.28
CA PHE A 124 7.06 -12.56 -3.93
C PHE A 124 8.14 -13.25 -4.78
N ALA A 125 8.22 -12.93 -6.08
CA ALA A 125 9.28 -13.43 -6.94
C ALA A 125 10.67 -12.95 -6.48
N MET A 126 10.79 -11.66 -6.10
CA MET A 126 12.02 -11.12 -5.52
C MET A 126 12.38 -11.79 -4.20
N SER A 127 11.41 -12.00 -3.31
CA SER A 127 11.64 -12.66 -2.03
C SER A 127 12.16 -14.09 -2.21
N ALA A 128 11.57 -14.85 -3.14
CA ALA A 128 12.04 -16.19 -3.47
C ALA A 128 13.48 -16.18 -4.02
N ALA A 129 13.84 -15.20 -4.85
CA ALA A 129 15.17 -15.08 -5.43
C ALA A 129 16.24 -14.60 -4.41
N LEU A 130 15.86 -13.70 -3.49
CA LEU A 130 16.76 -13.11 -2.50
C LEU A 130 16.86 -13.95 -1.21
N GLY A 131 15.90 -14.85 -0.97
CA GLY A 131 15.83 -15.66 0.25
C GLY A 131 15.45 -14.88 1.51
N THR A 132 14.84 -13.70 1.36
CA THR A 132 14.46 -12.81 2.47
C THR A 132 13.24 -11.95 2.10
N PHE A 133 12.57 -11.40 3.12
CA PHE A 133 11.57 -10.34 2.98
C PHE A 133 12.12 -8.95 3.36
N ASP A 134 13.31 -8.90 3.99
CA ASP A 134 14.00 -7.66 4.37
C ASP A 134 14.69 -7.03 3.15
N PHE A 135 13.89 -6.62 2.16
CA PHE A 135 14.30 -5.81 1.03
C PHE A 135 13.17 -4.84 0.66
N ASN A 136 13.52 -3.78 -0.06
CA ASN A 136 12.55 -2.84 -0.63
C ASN A 136 13.14 -2.23 -1.92
N ILE A 137 12.35 -1.42 -2.63
CA ILE A 137 12.74 -0.78 -3.89
C ILE A 137 13.04 0.71 -3.73
N ALA A 138 13.97 1.19 -4.54
CA ALA A 138 14.33 2.61 -4.62
C ALA A 138 13.98 3.16 -6.00
N ALA A 139 13.23 4.26 -6.04
CA ALA A 139 12.97 5.07 -7.21
C ALA A 139 14.09 6.11 -7.36
N VAL A 140 15.04 5.83 -8.25
CA VAL A 140 16.17 6.72 -8.54
C VAL A 140 15.80 7.72 -9.64
N ARG A 141 16.07 9.01 -9.42
CA ARG A 141 15.80 10.10 -10.36
C ARG A 141 17.04 10.97 -10.57
N ALA A 142 17.14 11.60 -11.75
CA ALA A 142 18.22 12.53 -12.11
C ALA A 142 17.99 13.94 -11.56
#